data_AF-A0AAW4VCT5-F1
#
_entry.id   AF-A0AAW4VCT5-F1
#
_cell.length_a   1.000
_cell.length_b   1.000
_cell.length_c   1.000
_cell.angle_alpha   90.00
_cell.angle_beta   90.00
_cell.angle_gamma   90.00
#
_symmetry.space_group_name_H-M   'P 1'
#
loop_
_entity.id
_entity.type
_entity.pdbx_description
1 polymer ?
#
loop_
_entity_poly.entity_id
_entity_poly.type
_entity_poly.pdbx_seq_one_letter_code
_entity_poly.pdbx_strand_id
1 'polypeptide(L)'
;MVKSIFELEKRTDIRKECLRIEKYLAKPQFRNFDGYYNNNTFWSMVNSCFKLWPYRYTATNVNDFFDLIELPMKVEKMNDTEYFYYLQFIYDFVMWVASHYYNANIYGINFNKKIFDLFINNQDEFDLITTNIKIIMEFSNYSIEKINDHYTFIKRDADTDSILSIIENENDLRLALLEYNDFRIENDINEKRIILKKLGDYLEPKRKEFNSINKSLTDDIFYMLNKFYIRHNNDGNIKFDSNTDYIKWYDKLFKMIIHLIRSKYILDVQKELKDYKK
;
A
#
# COMPACT_ATOMS: atom_id res chain seq x y z
N MET A 1 41.92 5.79 0.52
CA MET A 1 40.68 6.47 0.09
C MET A 1 39.79 6.57 1.32
N VAL A 2 39.55 7.78 1.84
CA VAL A 2 38.64 7.96 2.99
C VAL A 2 37.23 7.87 2.44
N LYS A 3 36.45 6.86 2.85
CA LYS A 3 35.04 6.78 2.46
C LYS A 3 34.30 7.98 3.04
N SER A 4 33.57 8.68 2.19
CA SER A 4 32.67 9.74 2.62
C SER A 4 31.60 9.17 3.54
N ILE A 5 31.09 9.97 4.50
CA ILE A 5 29.97 9.55 5.35
C ILE A 5 28.72 9.19 4.51
N PHE A 6 28.60 9.76 3.30
CA PHE A 6 27.52 9.50 2.35
C PHE A 6 27.70 8.21 1.55
N GLU A 7 28.89 7.60 1.62
CA GLU A 7 29.21 6.31 0.98
C GLU A 7 29.09 5.14 1.96
N LEU A 8 28.75 5.41 3.22
CA LEU A 8 28.46 4.38 4.20
C LEU A 8 27.07 3.80 3.90
N GLU A 9 27.04 2.53 3.47
CA GLU A 9 25.80 1.79 3.24
C GLU A 9 25.01 1.72 4.56
N LYS A 10 23.92 2.50 4.65
CA LYS A 10 23.00 2.44 5.77
C LYS A 10 21.91 1.43 5.45
N ARG A 11 22.06 0.22 5.97
CA ARG A 11 20.96 -0.76 5.95
C ARG A 11 19.91 -0.34 6.97
N THR A 12 18.70 -0.13 6.49
CA THR A 12 17.57 0.27 7.33
C THR A 12 17.00 -0.97 8.00
N ASP A 13 16.93 -0.92 9.33
CA ASP A 13 16.37 -1.96 10.18
C ASP A 13 15.02 -1.43 10.66
N ILE A 14 13.93 -1.99 10.12
CA ILE A 14 12.58 -1.46 10.31
C ILE A 14 12.21 -1.38 11.80
N ARG A 15 12.64 -2.36 12.60
CA ARG A 15 12.46 -2.36 14.05
C ARG A 15 13.17 -1.18 14.69
N LYS A 16 14.45 -0.95 14.35
CA LYS A 16 15.21 0.18 14.91
C LYS A 16 14.60 1.52 14.53
N GLU A 17 14.10 1.67 13.31
CA GLU A 17 13.46 2.93 12.89
C GLU A 17 12.09 3.12 13.56
N CYS A 18 11.27 2.06 13.72
CA CYS A 18 10.03 2.13 14.50
C CYS A 18 10.27 2.51 15.95
N LEU A 19 11.32 1.96 16.59
CA LEU A 19 11.71 2.34 17.95
C LEU A 19 12.15 3.81 18.05
N ARG A 20 12.83 4.35 17.01
CA ARG A 20 13.18 5.77 16.95
C ARG A 20 11.95 6.65 16.81
N ILE A 21 11.00 6.26 15.96
CA ILE A 21 9.71 6.94 15.82
C ILE A 21 8.98 6.92 17.15
N GLU A 22 8.80 5.76 17.79
CA GLU A 22 8.10 5.67 19.07
C GLU A 22 8.76 6.53 20.17
N LYS A 23 10.10 6.53 20.23
CA LYS A 23 10.83 7.42 21.15
C LYS A 23 10.55 8.90 20.86
N TYR A 24 10.33 9.28 19.61
CA TYR A 24 9.94 10.64 19.24
C TYR A 24 8.47 10.93 19.60
N LEU A 25 7.55 10.01 19.30
CA LEU A 25 6.11 10.12 19.60
C LEU A 25 5.83 10.20 21.11
N ALA A 26 6.65 9.53 21.93
CA ALA A 26 6.56 9.55 23.38
C ALA A 26 7.07 10.85 24.04
N LYS A 27 7.66 11.79 23.27
CA LYS A 27 8.09 13.08 23.83
C LYS A 27 6.90 14.00 24.08
N PRO A 28 6.91 14.77 25.19
CA PRO A 28 5.88 15.74 25.49
C PRO A 28 6.10 17.03 24.66
N GLN A 29 5.70 17.01 23.39
CA GLN A 29 5.91 18.10 22.43
C GLN A 29 4.66 18.45 21.60
N PHE A 30 3.61 17.64 21.64
CA PHE A 30 2.39 17.83 20.87
C PHE A 30 1.37 18.70 21.62
N ARG A 31 0.51 19.39 20.87
CA ARG A 31 -0.66 20.12 21.37
C ARG A 31 -1.93 19.31 21.13
N ASN A 32 -2.78 19.18 22.14
CA ASN A 32 -4.03 18.42 22.04
C ASN A 32 -5.12 19.17 21.24
N PHE A 33 -6.19 18.44 20.91
CA PHE A 33 -7.35 18.92 20.14
C PHE A 33 -8.07 20.14 20.74
N ASP A 34 -8.04 20.31 22.06
CA ASP A 34 -8.63 21.48 22.72
C ASP A 34 -7.70 22.70 22.71
N GLY A 35 -6.45 22.58 22.25
CA GLY A 35 -5.50 23.68 22.06
C GLY A 35 -4.90 24.27 23.35
N TYR A 36 -5.46 23.96 24.52
CA TYR A 36 -5.02 24.52 25.81
C TYR A 36 -3.83 23.78 26.44
N TYR A 37 -3.68 22.48 26.15
CA TYR A 37 -2.65 21.65 26.76
C TYR A 37 -1.48 21.46 25.79
N ASN A 38 -0.37 22.10 26.14
CA ASN A 38 0.93 21.88 25.50
C ASN A 38 1.65 20.70 26.15
N ASN A 39 2.73 20.23 25.52
CA ASN A 39 3.61 19.19 26.05
C ASN A 39 2.93 17.82 26.25
N ASN A 40 2.11 17.41 25.27
CA ASN A 40 1.52 16.07 25.22
C ASN A 40 2.38 15.12 24.38
N THR A 41 2.21 13.82 24.60
CA THR A 41 2.70 12.80 23.66
C THR A 41 1.81 12.75 22.43
N PHE A 42 2.31 12.19 21.33
CA PHE A 42 1.51 11.95 20.13
C PHE A 42 0.26 11.14 20.47
N TRP A 43 0.40 10.09 21.28
CA TRP A 43 -0.73 9.23 21.67
C TRP A 43 -1.80 9.96 22.49
N SER A 44 -1.41 10.88 23.38
CA SER A 44 -2.35 11.74 24.11
C SER A 44 -3.09 12.67 23.14
N MET A 45 -2.36 13.26 22.20
CA MET A 45 -2.93 14.11 21.15
C MET A 45 -3.93 13.33 20.28
N VAL A 46 -3.55 12.16 19.77
CA VAL A 46 -4.44 11.29 18.98
C VAL A 46 -5.71 10.98 19.77
N ASN A 47 -5.59 10.53 21.02
CA ASN A 47 -6.74 10.22 21.88
C ASN A 47 -7.66 11.42 22.11
N SER A 48 -7.13 12.64 22.11
CA SER A 48 -7.95 13.86 22.29
C SER A 48 -8.93 14.13 21.15
N CYS A 49 -8.66 13.63 19.93
CA CYS A 49 -9.56 13.73 18.77
C CYS A 49 -10.00 12.37 18.20
N PHE A 50 -9.58 11.25 18.78
CA PHE A 50 -9.78 9.90 18.23
C PHE A 50 -11.24 9.57 17.94
N LYS A 51 -12.18 10.03 18.77
CA LYS A 51 -13.62 9.85 18.56
C LYS A 51 -14.15 10.37 17.21
N LEU A 52 -13.43 11.32 16.61
CA LEU A 52 -13.75 11.94 15.32
C LEU A 52 -13.13 11.19 14.14
N TRP A 53 -12.18 10.30 14.39
CA TRP A 53 -11.54 9.52 13.34
C TRP A 53 -12.53 8.48 12.78
N PRO A 54 -12.85 8.51 11.47
CA PRO A 54 -13.92 7.70 10.90
C PRO A 54 -13.65 6.18 10.92
N TYR A 55 -12.38 5.78 11.12
CA TYR A 55 -11.92 4.41 10.96
C TYR A 55 -11.69 3.67 12.27
N ARG A 56 -12.15 4.25 13.39
CA ARG A 56 -11.96 3.69 14.73
C ARG A 56 -12.84 2.47 15.04
N TYR A 57 -13.73 2.05 14.13
CA TYR A 57 -14.79 1.08 14.42
C TYR A 57 -15.55 1.45 15.72
N THR A 58 -15.52 0.58 16.73
CA THR A 58 -16.10 0.79 18.05
C THR A 58 -15.09 1.30 19.09
N ALA A 59 -13.80 1.39 18.75
CA ALA A 59 -12.74 1.76 19.68
C ALA A 59 -12.90 3.20 20.18
N THR A 60 -12.75 3.40 21.49
CA THR A 60 -12.91 4.73 22.10
C THR A 60 -11.61 5.51 22.19
N ASN A 61 -10.48 4.80 22.11
CA ASN A 61 -9.12 5.32 22.18
C ASN A 61 -8.18 4.42 21.35
N VAL A 62 -6.91 4.84 21.20
CA VAL A 62 -5.91 4.10 20.40
C VAL A 62 -5.63 2.70 20.94
N ASN A 63 -5.58 2.52 22.26
CA ASN A 63 -5.30 1.20 22.84
C ASN A 63 -6.45 0.24 22.51
N ASP A 64 -7.70 0.66 22.70
CA ASP A 64 -8.88 -0.12 22.32
C ASP A 64 -8.84 -0.51 20.83
N PHE A 65 -8.35 0.39 19.97
CA PHE A 65 -8.27 0.14 18.53
C PHE A 65 -7.21 -0.91 18.20
N PHE A 66 -6.02 -0.78 18.77
CA PHE A 66 -4.94 -1.75 18.59
C PHE A 66 -5.34 -3.13 19.14
N ASP A 67 -6.01 -3.18 20.28
CA ASP A 67 -6.56 -4.40 20.84
C ASP A 67 -7.64 -5.02 19.92
N LEU A 68 -8.54 -4.20 19.36
CA LEU A 68 -9.59 -4.64 18.44
C LEU A 68 -9.05 -5.29 17.16
N ILE A 69 -7.94 -4.78 16.63
CA ILE A 69 -7.29 -5.31 15.41
C ILE A 69 -6.13 -6.27 15.73
N GLU A 70 -6.03 -6.70 16.99
CA GLU A 70 -5.04 -7.67 17.47
C GLU A 70 -3.57 -7.25 17.24
N LEU A 71 -3.28 -5.95 17.27
CA LEU A 71 -1.93 -5.41 17.13
C LEU A 71 -1.31 -5.05 18.49
N PRO A 72 -0.03 -5.38 18.73
CA PRO A 72 0.65 -4.95 19.95
C PRO A 72 0.79 -3.42 20.00
N MET A 73 0.46 -2.78 21.12
CA MET A 73 0.75 -1.34 21.29
C MET A 73 2.26 -1.05 21.49
N LYS A 74 3.01 -2.04 22.00
CA LYS A 74 4.45 -1.88 22.27
C LYS A 74 5.28 -2.34 21.07
N VAL A 75 6.04 -1.41 20.49
CA VAL A 75 6.90 -1.65 19.32
C VAL A 75 7.87 -2.80 19.52
N GLU A 76 8.39 -3.03 20.74
CA GLU A 76 9.32 -4.12 21.02
C GLU A 76 8.72 -5.52 20.84
N LYS A 77 7.39 -5.62 20.88
CA LYS A 77 6.66 -6.89 20.73
C LYS A 77 6.23 -7.17 19.30
N MET A 78 6.44 -6.21 18.38
CA MET A 78 5.98 -6.32 17.00
C MET A 78 6.90 -7.20 16.14
N ASN A 79 6.30 -7.93 15.21
CA ASN A 79 6.97 -8.59 14.09
C ASN A 79 7.11 -7.66 12.88
N ASP A 80 7.75 -8.15 11.81
CA ASP A 80 8.06 -7.36 10.62
C ASP A 80 6.81 -6.72 9.97
N THR A 81 5.72 -7.49 9.81
CA THR A 81 4.46 -7.00 9.24
C THR A 81 3.76 -6.00 10.18
N GLU A 82 3.81 -6.25 11.48
CA GLU A 82 3.21 -5.36 12.49
C GLU A 82 3.87 -3.99 12.54
N TYR A 83 5.17 -3.87 12.23
CA TYR A 83 5.82 -2.58 12.06
C TYR A 83 5.19 -1.76 10.91
N PHE A 84 4.85 -2.40 9.79
CA PHE A 84 4.20 -1.70 8.69
C PHE A 84 2.80 -1.24 9.08
N TYR A 85 2.00 -2.08 9.75
CA TYR A 85 0.69 -1.65 10.26
C TYR A 85 0.78 -0.47 11.23
N TYR A 86 1.76 -0.50 12.12
CA TYR A 86 2.01 0.57 13.08
C TYR A 86 2.36 1.90 12.39
N LEU A 87 3.30 1.88 11.44
CA LEU A 87 3.67 3.06 10.66
C LEU A 87 2.51 3.55 9.78
N GLN A 88 1.72 2.62 9.23
CA GLN A 88 0.54 2.94 8.43
C GLN A 88 -0.50 3.68 9.26
N PHE A 89 -0.79 3.20 10.48
CA PHE A 89 -1.70 3.90 11.39
C PHE A 89 -1.26 5.34 11.65
N ILE A 90 0.02 5.55 12.00
CA ILE A 90 0.55 6.88 12.30
C ILE A 90 0.42 7.79 11.08
N TYR A 91 0.86 7.30 9.91
CA TYR A 91 0.83 8.08 8.67
C TYR A 91 -0.60 8.42 8.26
N ASP A 92 -1.50 7.44 8.23
CA ASP A 92 -2.90 7.61 7.84
C ASP A 92 -3.63 8.59 8.78
N PHE A 93 -3.38 8.49 10.09
CA PHE A 93 -3.97 9.40 11.07
C PHE A 93 -3.49 10.85 10.87
N VAL A 94 -2.18 11.07 10.69
CA VAL A 94 -1.63 12.41 10.43
C VAL A 94 -2.18 12.97 9.12
N MET A 95 -2.26 12.15 8.07
CA MET A 95 -2.82 12.57 6.79
C MET A 95 -4.32 12.87 6.86
N TRP A 96 -5.08 12.15 7.69
CA TRP A 96 -6.48 12.46 7.96
C TRP A 96 -6.63 13.84 8.62
N VAL A 97 -5.83 14.16 9.64
CA VAL A 97 -5.80 15.50 10.26
C VAL A 97 -5.43 16.56 9.21
N ALA A 98 -4.38 16.32 8.43
CA ALA A 98 -3.90 17.24 7.39
C ALA A 98 -4.90 17.46 6.25
N SER A 99 -5.73 16.45 5.90
CA SER A 99 -6.72 16.58 4.83
C SER A 99 -7.75 17.68 5.11
N HIS A 100 -8.03 17.97 6.39
CA HIS A 100 -8.91 19.06 6.80
C HIS A 100 -8.30 20.44 6.54
N TYR A 101 -6.97 20.54 6.48
CA TYR A 101 -6.27 21.76 6.07
C TYR A 101 -6.28 21.92 4.55
N TYR A 102 -5.87 20.88 3.80
CA TYR A 102 -5.76 20.97 2.34
C TYR A 102 -7.12 21.18 1.66
N ASN A 103 -8.19 20.54 2.17
CA ASN A 103 -9.52 20.71 1.59
C ASN A 103 -10.15 22.07 1.96
N ALA A 104 -9.73 22.71 3.06
CA ALA A 104 -10.15 24.07 3.43
C ALA A 104 -9.68 25.11 2.43
N ASN A 105 -8.42 24.99 2.01
CA ASN A 105 -7.80 25.93 1.08
C ASN A 105 -8.36 25.83 -0.34
N ILE A 106 -8.89 24.67 -0.75
CA ILE A 106 -9.36 24.43 -2.13
C ILE A 106 -10.83 24.84 -2.31
N TYR A 107 -11.70 24.61 -1.31
CA TYR A 107 -13.15 24.69 -1.52
C TYR A 107 -13.89 25.67 -0.61
N GLY A 108 -13.21 26.36 0.31
CA GLY A 108 -13.89 27.31 1.23
C GLY A 108 -14.98 26.66 2.11
N ILE A 109 -14.92 25.34 2.30
CA ILE A 109 -15.89 24.54 3.07
C ILE A 109 -15.69 24.79 4.58
N ASN A 110 -16.78 24.73 5.36
CA ASN A 110 -16.76 24.88 6.82
C ASN A 110 -16.19 23.61 7.48
N PHE A 111 -14.88 23.59 7.74
CA PHE A 111 -14.20 22.48 8.43
C PHE A 111 -14.49 22.48 9.93
N ASN A 112 -14.27 21.32 10.58
CA ASN A 112 -14.11 21.29 12.02
C ASN A 112 -12.87 22.12 12.38
N LYS A 113 -13.07 23.40 12.70
CA LYS A 113 -12.03 24.38 13.01
C LYS A 113 -11.01 23.83 14.01
N LYS A 114 -11.44 23.01 14.97
CA LYS A 114 -10.53 22.38 15.94
C LYS A 114 -9.56 21.36 15.32
N ILE A 115 -9.97 20.60 14.30
CA ILE A 115 -9.06 19.68 13.58
C ILE A 115 -8.06 20.48 12.74
N PHE A 116 -8.53 21.55 12.10
CA PHE A 116 -7.65 22.49 11.39
C PHE A 116 -6.61 23.11 12.33
N ASP A 117 -7.06 23.63 13.48
CA ASP A 117 -6.18 24.20 14.50
C ASP A 117 -5.21 23.13 15.04
N LEU A 118 -5.65 21.89 15.22
CA LEU A 118 -4.79 20.76 15.61
C LEU A 118 -3.65 20.55 14.59
N PHE A 119 -3.95 20.59 13.30
CA PHE A 119 -2.93 20.49 12.24
C PHE A 119 -1.91 21.62 12.35
N ILE A 120 -2.36 22.88 12.34
CA ILE A 120 -1.48 24.06 12.40
C ILE A 120 -0.59 24.03 13.64
N ASN A 121 -1.16 23.63 14.78
CA ASN A 121 -0.47 23.57 16.06
C ASN A 121 0.63 22.51 16.15
N ASN A 122 0.62 21.51 15.27
CA ASN A 122 1.55 20.36 15.30
C ASN A 122 2.20 20.13 13.92
N GLN A 123 2.22 21.14 13.06
CA GLN A 123 2.60 20.99 11.66
C GLN A 123 4.05 20.50 11.52
N ASP A 124 4.99 21.11 12.25
CA ASP A 124 6.41 20.76 12.19
C ASP A 124 6.64 19.29 12.62
N GLU A 125 5.95 18.85 13.67
CA GLU A 125 6.01 17.47 14.16
C GLU A 125 5.41 16.49 13.14
N PHE A 126 4.28 16.85 12.54
CA PHE A 126 3.62 16.04 11.50
C PHE A 126 4.48 15.93 10.23
N ASP A 127 5.10 17.02 9.79
CA ASP A 127 5.99 17.04 8.65
C ASP A 127 7.22 16.16 8.90
N LEU A 128 7.80 16.22 10.10
CA LEU A 128 8.92 15.35 10.47
C LEU A 128 8.52 13.86 10.53
N ILE A 129 7.38 13.54 11.17
CA ILE A 129 6.88 12.15 11.26
C ILE A 129 6.63 11.58 9.87
N THR A 130 5.85 12.29 9.05
CA THR A 130 5.49 11.79 7.71
C THR A 130 6.70 11.71 6.79
N THR A 131 7.65 12.64 6.88
CA THR A 131 8.92 12.58 6.13
C THR A 131 9.76 11.38 6.55
N ASN A 132 9.89 11.12 7.85
CA ASN A 132 10.63 9.95 8.34
C ASN A 132 9.97 8.65 7.88
N ILE A 133 8.63 8.54 7.95
CA ILE A 133 7.92 7.35 7.46
C ILE A 133 8.15 7.17 5.96
N LYS A 134 8.06 8.23 5.15
CA LYS A 134 8.37 8.18 3.70
C LYS A 134 9.78 7.65 3.44
N ILE A 135 10.78 8.14 4.16
CA ILE A 135 12.17 7.70 4.05
C ILE A 135 12.31 6.22 4.44
N ILE A 136 11.68 5.79 5.54
CA ILE A 136 11.70 4.38 5.96
C ILE A 136 11.10 3.49 4.87
N MET A 137 9.93 3.86 4.34
CA MET A 137 9.28 3.11 3.26
C MET A 137 10.15 3.04 2.00
N GLU A 138 10.79 4.14 1.60
CA GLU A 138 11.70 4.16 0.46
C GLU A 138 12.87 3.21 0.64
N PHE A 139 13.53 3.23 1.81
CA PHE A 139 14.62 2.29 2.11
C PHE A 139 14.14 0.83 2.23
N SER A 140 12.89 0.61 2.62
CA SER A 140 12.26 -0.70 2.65
C SER A 140 11.73 -1.16 1.29
N ASN A 141 11.92 -0.38 0.22
CA ASN A 141 11.43 -0.64 -1.13
C ASN A 141 9.89 -0.68 -1.23
N TYR A 142 9.23 0.26 -0.54
CA TYR A 142 7.79 0.50 -0.62
C TYR A 142 7.51 1.91 -1.17
N SER A 143 6.38 2.07 -1.85
CA SER A 143 5.74 3.36 -2.09
C SER A 143 4.57 3.54 -1.12
N ILE A 144 4.17 4.79 -0.90
CA ILE A 144 2.98 5.12 -0.11
C ILE A 144 1.90 5.55 -1.11
N GLU A 145 0.83 4.77 -1.20
CA GLU A 145 -0.27 5.04 -2.12
C GLU A 145 -1.54 5.39 -1.35
N LYS A 146 -2.31 6.34 -1.87
CA LYS A 146 -3.66 6.60 -1.38
C LYS A 146 -4.62 5.68 -2.13
N ILE A 147 -5.21 4.72 -1.42
CA ILE A 147 -6.23 3.81 -1.95
C ILE A 147 -7.53 4.11 -1.22
N ASN A 148 -8.56 4.50 -1.97
CA ASN A 148 -9.81 5.05 -1.44
C ASN A 148 -9.52 6.29 -0.55
N ASP A 149 -9.92 6.24 0.71
CA ASP A 149 -9.73 7.32 1.69
C ASP A 149 -8.63 7.03 2.73
N HIS A 150 -7.72 6.11 2.40
CA HIS A 150 -6.62 5.71 3.27
C HIS A 150 -5.28 5.61 2.55
N TYR A 151 -4.21 5.71 3.32
CA TYR A 151 -2.85 5.44 2.85
C TYR A 151 -2.43 4.01 3.20
N THR A 152 -1.81 3.34 2.24
CA THR A 152 -1.20 2.01 2.41
C THR A 152 0.21 1.99 1.84
N PHE A 153 0.96 0.94 2.17
CA PHE A 153 2.32 0.74 1.70
C PHE A 153 2.34 -0.36 0.63
N ILE A 154 2.77 0.00 -0.57
CA ILE A 154 2.82 -0.91 -1.71
C ILE A 154 4.28 -1.28 -1.99
N LYS A 155 4.59 -2.58 -2.02
CA LYS A 155 5.94 -3.05 -2.32
C LYS A 155 6.26 -2.67 -3.77
N ARG A 156 7.39 -1.98 -3.98
CA ARG A 156 7.80 -1.60 -5.33
C ARG A 156 8.15 -2.84 -6.11
N ASP A 157 7.60 -2.91 -7.31
CA ASP A 157 7.80 -4.02 -8.22
C ASP A 157 8.01 -3.49 -9.63
N ALA A 158 9.22 -3.65 -10.16
CA ALA A 158 9.62 -3.06 -11.44
C ALA A 158 8.72 -3.51 -12.61
N ASP A 159 8.21 -4.75 -12.56
CA ASP A 159 7.29 -5.25 -13.58
C ASP A 159 5.94 -4.54 -13.50
N THR A 160 5.40 -4.39 -12.29
CA THR A 160 4.16 -3.65 -12.02
C THR A 160 4.29 -2.18 -12.40
N ASP A 161 5.35 -1.51 -11.96
CA ASP A 161 5.61 -0.10 -12.26
C ASP A 161 5.71 0.13 -13.78
N SER A 162 6.31 -0.82 -14.51
CA SER A 162 6.45 -0.72 -15.97
C SER A 162 5.13 -0.76 -16.74
N ILE A 163 4.06 -1.29 -16.13
CA ILE A 163 2.76 -1.38 -16.78
C ILE A 163 1.77 -0.33 -16.30
N LEU A 164 1.93 0.24 -15.10
CA LEU A 164 0.98 1.23 -14.58
C LEU A 164 0.79 2.41 -15.55
N SER A 165 1.87 2.94 -16.13
CA SER A 165 1.80 4.02 -17.13
C SER A 165 1.16 3.60 -18.46
N ILE A 166 1.27 2.32 -18.84
CA ILE A 166 0.69 1.78 -20.07
C ILE A 166 -0.84 1.72 -19.98
N ILE A 167 -1.36 1.42 -18.78
CA ILE A 167 -2.78 1.23 -18.53
C ILE A 167 -3.41 2.42 -17.79
N GLU A 168 -2.91 3.64 -18.02
CA GLU A 168 -3.32 4.84 -17.29
C GLU A 168 -4.85 5.05 -17.23
N ASN A 169 -5.56 4.66 -18.30
CA ASN A 169 -7.02 4.79 -18.40
C ASN A 169 -7.83 3.63 -17.78
N GLU A 170 -7.18 2.58 -17.27
CA GLU A 170 -7.82 1.37 -16.73
C GLU A 170 -7.71 1.37 -15.19
N ASN A 171 -8.48 2.25 -14.54
CA ASN A 171 -8.39 2.48 -13.08
C ASN A 171 -8.54 1.20 -12.24
N ASP A 172 -9.51 0.35 -12.58
CA ASP A 172 -9.78 -0.90 -11.85
C ASP A 172 -8.59 -1.87 -11.96
N LEU A 173 -7.95 -1.91 -13.14
CA LEU A 173 -6.78 -2.74 -13.37
C LEU A 173 -5.55 -2.20 -12.64
N ARG A 174 -5.33 -0.88 -12.68
CA ARG A 174 -4.26 -0.21 -11.93
C ARG A 174 -4.37 -0.49 -10.44
N LEU A 175 -5.58 -0.35 -9.89
CA LEU A 175 -5.85 -0.65 -8.49
C LEU A 175 -5.55 -2.12 -8.17
N ALA A 176 -6.05 -3.06 -8.98
CA ALA A 176 -5.79 -4.49 -8.77
C ALA A 176 -4.29 -4.83 -8.77
N LEU A 177 -3.49 -4.20 -9.63
CA LEU A 177 -2.05 -4.40 -9.69
C LEU A 177 -1.32 -3.86 -8.45
N LEU A 178 -1.73 -2.68 -7.96
CA LEU A 178 -1.19 -2.10 -6.73
C LEU A 178 -1.59 -2.95 -5.52
N GLU A 179 -2.87 -3.31 -5.40
CA GLU A 179 -3.41 -4.15 -4.33
C GLU A 179 -2.65 -5.49 -4.24
N TYR A 180 -2.25 -6.08 -5.37
CA TYR A 180 -1.50 -7.35 -5.36
C TYR A 180 -0.17 -7.29 -4.61
N ASN A 181 0.46 -6.11 -4.62
CA ASN A 181 1.76 -5.84 -3.99
C ASN A 181 1.60 -5.16 -2.61
N ASP A 182 0.39 -5.07 -2.08
CA ASP A 182 0.14 -4.57 -0.72
C ASP A 182 0.75 -5.54 0.31
N PHE A 183 1.50 -5.02 1.27
CA PHE A 183 2.20 -5.83 2.28
C PHE A 183 1.25 -6.70 3.11
N ARG A 184 0.00 -6.25 3.28
CA ARG A 184 -1.02 -6.90 4.12
C ARG A 184 -1.45 -8.25 3.57
N ILE A 185 -1.40 -8.40 2.25
CA ILE A 185 -1.86 -9.60 1.55
C ILE A 185 -0.70 -10.47 1.05
N GLU A 186 0.55 -10.17 1.41
CA GLU A 186 1.74 -10.88 0.91
C GLU A 186 1.61 -12.40 1.09
N ASN A 187 0.98 -12.83 2.19
CA ASN A 187 0.73 -14.24 2.50
C ASN A 187 -0.77 -14.62 2.49
N ASP A 188 -1.66 -13.73 2.00
CA ASP A 188 -3.10 -13.99 1.94
C ASP A 188 -3.51 -14.59 0.59
N ILE A 189 -3.82 -15.89 0.62
CA ILE A 189 -4.24 -16.64 -0.57
C ILE A 189 -5.59 -16.14 -1.08
N ASN A 190 -6.53 -15.80 -0.20
CA ASN A 190 -7.88 -15.42 -0.60
C ASN A 190 -7.88 -14.06 -1.29
N GLU A 191 -7.16 -13.09 -0.75
CA GLU A 191 -7.04 -11.75 -1.35
C GLU A 191 -6.28 -11.80 -2.69
N LYS A 192 -5.12 -12.47 -2.73
CA LYS A 192 -4.39 -12.68 -4.00
C LYS A 192 -5.25 -13.39 -5.04
N ARG A 193 -6.05 -14.37 -4.64
CA ARG A 193 -7.00 -15.06 -5.52
C ARG A 193 -8.05 -14.10 -6.10
N ILE A 194 -8.66 -13.26 -5.25
CA ILE A 194 -9.68 -12.29 -5.68
C ILE A 194 -9.09 -11.34 -6.73
N ILE A 195 -7.88 -10.85 -6.49
CA ILE A 195 -7.18 -9.96 -7.42
C ILE A 195 -6.84 -10.68 -8.72
N LEU A 196 -6.26 -11.88 -8.67
CA LEU A 196 -5.97 -12.68 -9.87
C LEU A 196 -7.23 -12.99 -10.69
N LYS A 197 -8.36 -13.22 -10.02
CA LYS A 197 -9.64 -13.38 -10.70
C LYS A 197 -10.06 -12.09 -11.42
N LYS A 198 -9.97 -10.92 -10.76
CA LYS A 198 -10.24 -9.61 -11.41
C LYS A 198 -9.36 -9.42 -12.65
N LEU A 199 -8.06 -9.72 -12.53
CA LEU A 199 -7.13 -9.66 -13.66
C LEU A 199 -7.52 -10.63 -14.79
N GLY A 200 -7.89 -11.87 -14.45
CA GLY A 200 -8.37 -12.85 -15.41
C GLY A 200 -9.67 -12.44 -16.11
N ASP A 201 -10.61 -11.83 -15.38
CA ASP A 201 -11.88 -11.31 -15.91
C ASP A 201 -11.63 -10.16 -16.90
N TYR A 202 -10.60 -9.33 -16.67
CA TYR A 202 -10.13 -8.31 -17.61
C TYR A 202 -9.51 -8.91 -18.89
N LEU A 203 -8.76 -10.02 -18.76
CA LEU A 203 -8.11 -10.66 -19.92
C LEU A 203 -9.08 -11.45 -20.81
N GLU A 204 -10.13 -12.05 -20.24
CA GLU A 204 -11.02 -12.98 -20.96
C GLU A 204 -11.63 -12.39 -22.25
N PRO A 205 -12.21 -11.17 -22.25
CA PRO A 205 -12.77 -10.57 -23.47
C PRO A 205 -11.71 -10.33 -24.55
N LYS A 206 -10.46 -10.12 -24.16
CA LYS A 206 -9.31 -9.83 -25.02
C LYS A 206 -8.51 -11.10 -25.36
N ARG A 207 -8.99 -12.29 -24.99
CA ARG A 207 -8.24 -13.56 -25.15
C ARG A 207 -7.81 -13.85 -26.58
N LYS A 208 -8.68 -13.62 -27.57
CA LYS A 208 -8.35 -13.84 -28.99
C LYS A 208 -7.19 -12.94 -29.45
N GLU A 209 -7.19 -11.70 -28.99
CA GLU A 209 -6.13 -10.74 -29.26
C GLU A 209 -4.81 -11.20 -28.60
N PHE A 210 -4.84 -11.54 -27.32
CA PHE A 210 -3.65 -12.03 -26.61
C PHE A 210 -3.09 -13.34 -27.20
N ASN A 211 -3.95 -14.24 -27.68
CA ASN A 211 -3.52 -15.43 -28.41
C ASN A 211 -2.77 -15.12 -29.71
N SER A 212 -3.12 -14.03 -30.39
CA SER A 212 -2.39 -13.60 -31.60
C SER A 212 -0.99 -13.03 -31.27
N ILE A 213 -0.79 -12.56 -30.04
CA ILE A 213 0.48 -12.02 -29.52
C ILE A 213 1.38 -13.17 -29.06
N ASN A 214 0.89 -13.98 -28.12
CA ASN A 214 1.59 -15.14 -27.61
C ASN A 214 0.58 -16.20 -27.15
N LYS A 215 0.29 -17.15 -28.04
CA LYS A 215 -0.65 -18.24 -27.79
C LYS A 215 -0.26 -19.11 -26.61
N SER A 216 1.00 -19.56 -26.54
CA SER A 216 1.46 -20.45 -25.48
C SER A 216 1.28 -19.82 -24.10
N LEU A 217 1.76 -18.58 -23.94
CA LEU A 217 1.64 -17.84 -22.68
C LEU A 217 0.18 -17.61 -22.29
N THR A 218 -0.64 -17.22 -23.26
CA THR A 218 -2.06 -16.95 -23.03
C THR A 218 -2.79 -18.22 -22.58
N ASP A 219 -2.57 -19.35 -23.27
CA ASP A 219 -3.16 -20.63 -22.91
C ASP A 219 -2.71 -21.11 -21.51
N ASP A 220 -1.44 -20.93 -21.15
CA ASP A 220 -0.92 -21.25 -19.81
C ASP A 220 -1.56 -20.38 -18.71
N ILE A 221 -1.72 -19.06 -18.94
CA ILE A 221 -2.39 -18.15 -18.00
C ILE A 221 -3.83 -18.60 -17.75
N PHE A 222 -4.60 -18.85 -18.81
CA PHE A 222 -6.00 -19.29 -18.67
C PHE A 222 -6.10 -20.70 -18.08
N TYR A 223 -5.14 -21.58 -18.35
CA TYR A 223 -5.05 -22.87 -17.67
C TYR A 223 -4.88 -22.68 -16.15
N MET A 224 -3.93 -21.85 -15.72
CA MET A 224 -3.71 -21.57 -14.30
C MET A 224 -4.93 -20.91 -13.63
N LEU A 225 -5.54 -19.90 -14.26
CA LEU A 225 -6.76 -19.24 -13.76
C LEU A 225 -7.91 -20.24 -13.53
N ASN A 226 -8.01 -21.26 -14.37
CA ASN A 226 -9.06 -22.27 -14.27
C ASN A 226 -8.72 -23.43 -13.32
N LYS A 227 -7.43 -23.79 -13.19
CA LYS A 227 -7.01 -24.99 -12.45
C LYS A 227 -6.48 -24.70 -11.05
N PHE A 228 -5.97 -23.50 -10.79
CA PHE A 228 -5.28 -23.21 -9.53
C PHE A 228 -6.24 -22.59 -8.51
N TYR A 229 -7.52 -23.00 -8.52
CA TYR A 229 -8.53 -22.54 -7.55
C TYR A 229 -8.84 -21.03 -7.60
N ILE A 230 -8.72 -20.38 -8.77
CA ILE A 230 -8.93 -18.92 -8.87
C ILE A 230 -10.35 -18.54 -9.26
N ARG A 231 -10.91 -19.14 -10.32
CA ARG A 231 -12.23 -18.74 -10.84
C ARG A 231 -13.41 -19.50 -10.22
N HIS A 232 -13.30 -20.81 -10.09
CA HIS A 232 -14.37 -21.66 -9.56
C HIS A 232 -13.78 -22.75 -8.67
N ASN A 233 -14.43 -23.04 -7.55
CA ASN A 233 -14.10 -24.20 -6.73
C ASN A 233 -14.83 -25.44 -7.28
N ASN A 234 -14.20 -26.12 -8.23
CA ASN A 234 -14.73 -27.35 -8.82
C ASN A 234 -13.78 -28.52 -8.55
N ASP A 235 -14.29 -29.76 -8.62
CA ASP A 235 -13.55 -31.01 -8.34
C ASP A 235 -12.29 -31.25 -9.21
N GLY A 236 -12.10 -30.47 -10.27
CA GLY A 236 -10.95 -30.56 -11.19
C GLY A 236 -9.81 -29.58 -10.93
N ASN A 237 -9.81 -28.90 -9.78
CA ASN A 237 -8.75 -27.97 -9.38
C ASN A 237 -7.52 -28.71 -8.85
N ILE A 238 -6.34 -28.19 -9.19
CA ILE A 238 -5.09 -28.62 -8.59
C ILE A 238 -5.08 -28.15 -7.13
N LYS A 239 -4.91 -29.11 -6.22
CA LYS A 239 -4.68 -28.85 -4.81
C LYS A 239 -3.17 -28.85 -4.57
N PHE A 240 -2.65 -27.76 -4.06
CA PHE A 240 -1.26 -27.71 -3.60
C PHE A 240 -1.18 -28.19 -2.15
N ASP A 241 -0.04 -28.77 -1.80
CA ASP A 241 0.19 -29.37 -0.49
C ASP A 241 0.36 -28.33 0.62
N SER A 242 0.70 -27.09 0.27
CA SER A 242 0.95 -26.01 1.23
C SER A 242 0.41 -24.66 0.76
N ASN A 243 0.10 -23.79 1.73
CA ASN A 243 -0.23 -22.38 1.47
C ASN A 243 0.91 -21.65 0.74
N THR A 244 2.15 -21.97 1.08
CA THR A 244 3.35 -21.42 0.43
C THR A 244 3.38 -21.75 -1.07
N ASP A 245 2.94 -22.95 -1.46
CA ASP A 245 2.87 -23.34 -2.88
C ASP A 245 1.77 -22.58 -3.62
N TYR A 246 0.61 -22.36 -2.99
CA TYR A 246 -0.44 -21.49 -3.55
C TYR A 246 0.11 -20.09 -3.82
N ILE A 247 0.72 -19.45 -2.82
CA ILE A 247 1.30 -18.09 -2.95
C ILE A 247 2.33 -18.05 -4.08
N LYS A 248 3.28 -19.00 -4.08
CA LYS A 248 4.32 -19.10 -5.11
C LYS A 248 3.76 -19.18 -6.53
N TRP A 249 2.71 -19.98 -6.74
CA TRP A 249 2.11 -20.13 -8.06
C TRP A 249 1.22 -18.94 -8.45
N TYR A 250 0.55 -18.32 -7.48
CA TYR A 250 -0.20 -17.10 -7.69
C TYR A 250 0.72 -15.94 -8.10
N ASP A 251 1.87 -15.78 -7.45
CA ASP A 251 2.84 -14.76 -7.81
C ASP A 251 3.43 -14.99 -9.21
N LYS A 252 3.67 -16.25 -9.59
CA LYS A 252 4.07 -16.58 -10.97
C LYS A 252 2.99 -16.22 -11.98
N LEU A 253 1.73 -16.56 -11.70
CA LEU A 253 0.61 -16.21 -12.57
C LEU A 253 0.48 -14.70 -12.72
N PHE A 254 0.60 -13.95 -11.63
CA PHE A 254 0.59 -12.50 -11.63
C PHE A 254 1.67 -11.94 -12.58
N LYS A 255 2.91 -12.44 -12.48
CA LYS A 255 4.01 -12.04 -13.37
C LYS A 255 3.75 -12.39 -14.84
N MET A 256 3.17 -13.55 -15.12
CA MET A 256 2.79 -13.94 -16.48
C MET A 256 1.72 -13.00 -17.06
N ILE A 257 0.72 -12.62 -16.26
CA ILE A 257 -0.32 -11.66 -16.66
C ILE A 257 0.29 -10.29 -16.99
N ILE A 258 1.15 -9.76 -16.11
CA ILE A 258 1.85 -8.49 -16.36
C ILE A 258 2.65 -8.55 -17.66
N HIS A 259 3.40 -9.62 -17.86
CA HIS A 259 4.21 -9.81 -19.06
C HIS A 259 3.35 -9.86 -20.34
N LEU A 260 2.18 -10.52 -20.30
CA LEU A 260 1.26 -10.57 -21.42
C LEU A 260 0.70 -9.19 -21.77
N ILE A 261 0.29 -8.40 -20.77
CA ILE A 261 -0.19 -7.03 -20.96
C ILE A 261 0.91 -6.16 -21.58
N ARG A 262 2.14 -6.25 -21.04
CA ARG A 262 3.29 -5.51 -21.58
C ARG A 262 3.63 -5.94 -23.01
N SER A 263 3.52 -7.21 -23.34
CA SER A 263 3.79 -7.72 -24.70
C SER A 263 2.83 -7.12 -25.73
N LYS A 264 1.56 -6.93 -25.37
CA LYS A 264 0.59 -6.22 -26.22
C LYS A 264 1.05 -4.80 -26.54
N TYR A 265 1.41 -4.04 -25.50
CA TYR A 265 1.91 -2.67 -25.67
C TYR A 265 3.12 -2.58 -26.59
N ILE A 266 4.12 -3.46 -26.41
CA ILE A 266 5.31 -3.48 -27.28
C ILE A 266 4.92 -3.74 -28.74
N LEU A 267 3.93 -4.60 -28.99
CA LEU A 267 3.44 -4.89 -30.33
C LEU A 267 2.72 -3.69 -30.95
N ASP A 268 2.00 -2.91 -30.16
CA ASP A 268 1.35 -1.68 -30.63
C ASP A 268 2.39 -0.60 -30.99
N VAL A 269 3.42 -0.40 -30.14
CA VAL A 269 4.57 0.47 -30.47
C VAL A 269 5.28 0.02 -31.76
N GLN A 270 5.44 -1.28 -31.97
CA GLN A 270 6.03 -1.81 -33.19
C GLN A 270 5.18 -1.55 -34.43
N LYS A 271 3.84 -1.51 -34.31
CA LYS A 271 2.94 -1.14 -35.41
C LYS A 271 3.10 0.33 -35.75
N GLU A 272 3.11 1.21 -34.75
CA GLU A 272 3.32 2.65 -34.94
C GLU A 272 4.68 2.94 -35.60
N LEU A 273 5.75 2.26 -35.15
CA LEU A 273 7.08 2.43 -35.73
C LEU A 273 7.13 2.06 -37.23
N LYS A 274 6.30 1.11 -37.70
CA LYS A 274 6.26 0.74 -39.12
C LYS A 274 5.79 1.90 -40.00
N ASP A 275 4.97 2.81 -39.47
CA ASP A 275 4.52 3.97 -40.23
C ASP A 275 5.63 5.00 -40.48
N TYR A 276 6.65 5.02 -39.61
CA TYR A 276 7.85 5.87 -39.76
C TYR A 276 9.01 5.20 -40.50
N LYS A 277 8.91 3.90 -40.79
CA LYS A 277 9.90 3.15 -41.60
C LYS A 277 9.54 3.11 -43.09
N LYS A 278 8.51 3.83 -43.50
CA LYS A 278 8.16 4.07 -44.91
C LYS A 278 9.03 5.19 -45.47
#